data_AF-A0A1Y2BPA6-F1
#
_entry.id   AF-A0A1Y2BPA6-F1
#
_cell.length_a   1.000
_cell.length_b   1.000
_cell.length_c   1.000
_cell.angle_alpha   90.00
_cell.angle_beta   90.00
_cell.angle_gamma   90.00
#
_symmetry.space_group_name_H-M   'P 1'
#
loop_
_entity.id
_entity.type
_entity.pdbx_description
1 polymer ?
#
loop_
_entity_poly.entity_id
_entity_poly.type
_entity_poly.pdbx_seq_one_letter_code
_entity_poly.pdbx_strand_id
1 'polypeptide(L)'
;MQCNCIHIQHTFSSNVSHLYINGKTKISGFIDDECTLKFEEYSYENLSLFVRPFDLSKAPLIRVGFIKNEVLLIDIHHMISDGSTNLYIMNELSKYYNDEEIEELEIQYSDYAIYINEKKNNGKLNEQIEVYKEIFSNEYEILNIPERNLIMNNENSIKDENISNEIYKSNIYERLIDKSTSEMINKFVKENNISKRTLFISIYGYVLSKYNGQDTIYTSVVSANRNNHYFENMAGVFVSVLLLLLKYDNELPFIDIIKNNMKLLVNVYNNQDTLIAELMNALKLKKLNNSFIYQPGITCNKLYKN
;
A
#
# COMPACT_ATOMS: atom_id res chain seq x y z
N MET A 1 4.61 1.50 32.53
CA MET A 1 5.51 0.85 31.56
C MET A 1 5.87 1.88 30.50
N GLN A 2 7.13 2.34 30.45
CA GLN A 2 7.64 3.06 29.28
C GLN A 2 7.88 2.01 28.19
N CYS A 3 7.18 2.14 27.06
CA CYS A 3 7.34 1.23 25.93
C CYS A 3 8.62 1.64 25.18
N ASN A 4 9.73 0.93 25.41
CA ASN A 4 11.02 1.24 24.76
C ASN A 4 10.98 1.08 23.23
N CYS A 5 9.99 0.37 22.67
CA CYS A 5 9.81 0.22 21.21
C CYS A 5 9.66 1.58 20.50
N ILE A 6 9.08 2.59 21.15
CA ILE A 6 8.89 3.92 20.56
C ILE A 6 10.21 4.69 20.49
N HIS A 7 11.13 4.43 21.40
CA HIS A 7 12.44 5.08 21.42
C HIS A 7 13.42 4.51 20.40
N ILE A 8 13.21 3.27 19.93
CA ILE A 8 14.09 2.62 18.95
C ILE A 8 13.85 3.18 17.53
N GLN A 9 12.62 3.61 17.23
CA GLN A 9 12.25 4.06 15.89
C GLN A 9 11.63 5.46 15.88
N HIS A 10 12.39 6.42 15.37
CA HIS A 10 12.01 7.84 15.30
C HIS A 10 10.73 8.10 14.49
N THR A 11 10.34 7.16 13.63
CA THR A 11 9.10 7.25 12.85
C THR A 11 7.87 7.43 13.74
N PHE A 12 7.82 6.81 14.93
CA PHE A 12 6.68 6.90 15.84
C PHE A 12 6.62 8.21 16.63
N SER A 13 7.75 8.89 16.81
CA SER A 13 7.84 10.24 17.37
C SER A 13 7.83 11.33 16.29
N SER A 14 7.60 10.97 15.02
CA SER A 14 7.60 11.93 13.94
C SER A 14 6.28 12.70 13.79
N ASN A 15 6.37 13.96 13.40
CA ASN A 15 5.27 14.81 12.99
C ASN A 15 5.64 15.62 11.74
N VAL A 16 4.71 16.40 11.21
CA VAL A 16 4.87 17.22 10.01
C VAL A 16 4.62 18.69 10.33
N SER A 17 5.51 19.56 9.88
CA SER A 17 5.30 21.00 9.95
C SER A 17 5.64 21.71 8.65
N HIS A 18 5.13 22.94 8.53
CA HIS A 18 5.36 23.81 7.38
C HIS A 18 6.56 24.71 7.66
N LEU A 19 7.60 24.57 6.84
CA LEU A 19 8.75 25.46 6.84
C LEU A 19 8.62 26.47 5.70
N TYR A 20 8.95 27.73 5.97
CA TYR A 20 9.13 28.75 4.93
C TYR A 20 10.61 28.86 4.59
N ILE A 21 11.00 28.38 3.41
CA ILE A 21 12.39 28.42 2.94
C ILE A 21 12.41 29.10 1.57
N ASN A 22 13.20 30.16 1.42
CA ASN A 22 13.40 30.90 0.16
C ASN A 22 12.08 31.33 -0.52
N GLY A 23 11.12 31.83 0.26
CA GLY A 23 9.83 32.31 -0.26
C GLY A 23 8.84 31.21 -0.68
N LYS A 24 9.14 29.93 -0.42
CA LYS A 24 8.24 28.81 -0.66
C LYS A 24 7.96 28.06 0.64
N THR A 25 6.71 27.65 0.83
CA THR A 25 6.33 26.72 1.90
C THR A 25 6.73 25.31 1.50
N LYS A 26 7.55 24.67 2.32
CA LYS A 26 7.95 23.26 2.18
C LYS A 26 7.43 22.48 3.39
N ILE A 27 6.88 21.31 3.13
CA ILE A 27 6.45 20.37 4.18
C ILE A 27 7.68 19.54 4.58
N SER A 28 7.97 19.47 5.88
CA SER A 28 9.10 18.70 6.42
C SER A 28 8.64 17.86 7.61
N GLY A 29 9.22 16.67 7.74
CA GLY A 29 9.07 15.82 8.92
C GLY A 29 10.03 16.25 10.03
N PHE A 30 9.57 16.18 11.27
CA PHE A 30 10.34 16.46 12.48
C PHE A 30 10.21 15.31 13.46
N ILE A 31 11.27 15.07 14.23
CA ILE A 31 11.27 14.12 15.34
C ILE A 31 10.99 14.92 16.60
N ASP A 32 9.96 14.51 17.35
CA ASP A 32 9.63 15.10 18.65
C ASP A 32 10.21 14.21 19.76
N ASP A 33 11.40 14.58 20.25
CA ASP A 33 12.12 13.82 21.29
C ASP A 33 11.40 13.83 22.64
N GLU A 34 10.47 14.78 22.87
CA GLU A 34 9.66 14.88 24.08
C GLU A 34 8.31 14.16 23.95
N CYS A 35 8.06 13.51 22.81
CA CYS A 35 6.84 12.78 22.53
C CYS A 35 6.61 11.67 23.57
N THR A 36 5.38 11.60 24.09
CA THR A 36 4.95 10.54 25.02
C THR A 36 3.73 9.82 24.48
N LEU A 37 3.79 8.48 24.48
CA LEU A 37 2.62 7.66 24.16
C LEU A 37 1.71 7.57 25.39
N LYS A 38 0.44 7.95 25.20
CA LYS A 38 -0.60 7.80 26.20
C LYS A 38 -1.46 6.58 25.87
N PHE A 39 -1.75 5.80 26.90
CA PHE A 39 -2.68 4.69 26.80
C PHE A 39 -4.09 5.15 27.16
N GLU A 40 -5.06 4.74 26.36
CA GLU A 40 -6.47 5.09 26.52
C GLU A 40 -7.28 3.85 26.91
N GLU A 41 -8.31 4.00 27.75
CA GLU A 41 -9.20 2.91 28.14
C GLU A 41 -10.56 3.03 27.45
N TYR A 42 -11.06 1.90 26.95
CA TYR A 42 -12.30 1.78 26.21
C TYR A 42 -13.16 0.63 26.73
N SER A 43 -14.43 0.69 26.36
CA SER A 43 -15.43 -0.35 26.50
C SER A 43 -15.95 -0.72 25.11
N TYR A 44 -16.66 -1.84 24.99
CA TYR A 44 -17.32 -2.19 23.74
C TYR A 44 -18.38 -1.16 23.29
N GLU A 45 -18.92 -0.37 24.23
CA GLU A 45 -19.96 0.63 23.96
C GLU A 45 -19.39 1.90 23.32
N ASN A 46 -18.13 2.27 23.64
CA ASN A 46 -17.49 3.48 23.14
C ASN A 46 -16.31 3.23 22.18
N LEU A 47 -16.12 1.99 21.72
CA LEU A 47 -15.06 1.59 20.79
C LEU A 47 -15.04 2.43 19.51
N SER A 48 -16.21 2.88 19.05
CA SER A 48 -16.34 3.73 17.86
C SER A 48 -15.65 5.09 17.99
N LEU A 49 -15.34 5.55 19.21
CA LEU A 49 -14.63 6.80 19.46
C LEU A 49 -13.11 6.66 19.34
N PHE A 50 -12.59 5.43 19.32
CA PHE A 50 -11.14 5.17 19.29
C PHE A 50 -10.52 5.68 17.98
N VAL A 51 -11.09 5.26 16.84
CA VAL A 51 -10.63 5.67 15.51
C VAL A 51 -11.13 7.07 15.21
N ARG A 52 -10.18 7.99 15.08
CA ARG A 52 -10.45 9.42 14.83
C ARG A 52 -9.32 10.07 14.05
N PRO A 53 -9.54 11.20 13.36
CA PRO A 53 -8.48 11.86 12.60
C PRO A 53 -7.24 12.19 13.45
N PHE A 54 -6.05 12.07 12.86
CA PHE A 54 -4.80 12.53 13.47
C PHE A 54 -4.51 13.98 13.09
N ASP A 55 -3.95 14.74 14.03
CA ASP A 55 -3.32 16.03 13.74
C ASP A 55 -1.87 15.76 13.35
N LEU A 56 -1.55 15.89 12.06
CA LEU A 56 -0.21 15.56 11.54
C LEU A 56 0.89 16.45 12.10
N SER A 57 0.54 17.59 12.72
CA SER A 57 1.50 18.48 13.37
C SER A 57 1.90 18.04 14.78
N LYS A 58 1.28 16.98 15.32
CA LYS A 58 1.50 16.51 16.68
C LYS A 58 1.90 15.04 16.69
N ALA A 59 3.04 14.74 17.30
CA ALA A 59 3.43 13.37 17.60
C ALA A 59 2.76 12.90 18.92
N PRO A 60 2.59 11.58 19.12
CA PRO A 60 2.84 10.51 18.16
C PRO A 60 1.66 10.31 17.21
N LEU A 61 1.93 9.85 15.99
CA LEU A 61 0.89 9.48 15.01
C LEU A 61 0.41 8.03 15.16
N ILE A 62 0.42 7.55 16.41
CA ILE A 62 -0.06 6.25 16.86
C ILE A 62 -0.86 6.45 18.15
N ARG A 63 -1.97 5.70 18.28
CA ARG A 63 -2.79 5.62 19.50
C ARG A 63 -2.87 4.18 19.93
N VAL A 64 -2.81 3.98 21.25
CA VAL A 64 -2.96 2.67 21.85
C VAL A 64 -4.08 2.73 22.88
N GLY A 65 -5.03 1.83 22.72
CA GLY A 65 -6.19 1.69 23.58
C GLY A 65 -6.32 0.28 24.14
N PHE A 66 -7.02 0.13 25.25
CA PHE A 66 -7.32 -1.17 25.85
C PHE A 66 -8.81 -1.32 26.12
N ILE A 67 -9.35 -2.50 25.88
CA ILE A 67 -10.65 -2.91 26.45
C ILE A 67 -10.34 -3.94 27.53
N LYS A 68 -10.43 -3.49 28.79
CA LYS A 68 -10.00 -4.29 29.95
C LYS A 68 -8.58 -4.84 29.73
N ASN A 69 -8.34 -6.11 30.08
CA ASN A 69 -7.10 -6.82 29.83
C ASN A 69 -7.24 -7.84 28.68
N GLU A 70 -8.24 -7.69 27.81
CA GLU A 70 -8.60 -8.69 26.80
C GLU A 70 -8.27 -8.24 25.38
N VAL A 71 -8.43 -6.94 25.08
CA VAL A 71 -8.26 -6.41 23.72
C VAL A 71 -7.28 -5.24 23.73
N LEU A 72 -6.24 -5.37 22.90
CA LEU A 72 -5.34 -4.28 22.53
C LEU A 72 -5.85 -3.62 21.25
N LEU A 73 -6.03 -2.31 21.30
CA LEU A 73 -6.41 -1.48 20.17
C LEU A 73 -5.20 -0.64 19.73
N ILE A 74 -4.89 -0.67 18.44
CA ILE A 74 -3.81 0.12 17.86
C ILE A 74 -4.37 0.84 16.62
N ASP A 75 -4.29 2.17 16.61
CA ASP A 75 -4.64 3.03 15.48
C ASP A 75 -3.38 3.82 15.08
N ILE A 76 -2.97 3.71 13.83
CA ILE A 76 -1.73 4.32 13.34
C ILE A 76 -2.02 5.05 12.04
N HIS A 77 -1.53 6.28 11.92
CA HIS A 77 -1.66 7.03 10.68
C HIS A 77 -0.82 6.39 9.56
N HIS A 78 -1.42 6.15 8.39
CA HIS A 78 -0.75 5.49 7.25
C HIS A 78 0.47 6.27 6.71
N MET A 79 0.71 7.52 7.15
CA MET A 79 1.94 8.28 6.82
C MET A 79 3.19 7.75 7.54
N ILE A 80 3.03 7.01 8.63
CA ILE A 80 4.14 6.43 9.41
C ILE A 80 4.10 4.89 9.46
N SER A 81 3.11 4.26 8.82
CA SER A 81 2.94 2.81 8.82
C SER A 81 2.41 2.31 7.48
N ASP A 82 2.93 1.17 7.05
CA ASP A 82 2.43 0.35 5.95
C ASP A 82 2.14 -1.09 6.44
N GLY A 83 1.68 -1.96 5.53
CA GLY A 83 1.36 -3.35 5.89
C GLY A 83 2.53 -4.12 6.53
N SER A 84 3.77 -3.83 6.11
CA SER A 84 4.98 -4.43 6.68
C SER A 84 5.28 -3.87 8.08
N THR A 85 5.10 -2.57 8.29
CA THR A 85 5.24 -1.92 9.60
C THR A 85 4.30 -2.55 10.63
N ASN A 86 3.05 -2.84 10.25
CA ASN A 86 2.10 -3.49 11.15
C ASN A 86 2.58 -4.90 11.58
N LEU A 87 3.11 -5.70 10.66
CA LEU A 87 3.66 -7.03 10.99
C LEU A 87 4.88 -6.91 11.90
N TYR A 88 5.74 -5.93 11.65
CA TYR A 88 6.91 -5.65 12.47
C TYR A 88 6.53 -5.26 13.90
N ILE A 89 5.59 -4.32 14.08
CA ILE A 89 5.10 -3.90 15.41
C ILE A 89 4.57 -5.11 16.18
N MET A 90 3.79 -5.99 15.53
CA MET A 90 3.26 -7.20 16.18
C MET A 90 4.38 -8.17 16.60
N ASN A 91 5.41 -8.31 15.77
CA ASN A 91 6.57 -9.14 16.06
C ASN A 91 7.39 -8.57 17.24
N GLU A 92 7.66 -7.26 17.26
CA GLU A 92 8.34 -6.61 18.39
C GLU A 92 7.55 -6.70 19.68
N LEU A 93 6.24 -6.49 19.65
CA LEU A 93 5.37 -6.66 20.81
C LEU A 93 5.44 -8.09 21.35
N SER A 94 5.46 -9.09 20.45
CA SER A 94 5.61 -10.50 20.85
C SER A 94 6.98 -10.76 21.49
N LYS A 95 8.07 -10.24 20.92
CA LYS A 95 9.43 -10.39 21.46
C LYS A 95 9.52 -9.75 22.85
N TYR A 96 9.04 -8.52 22.98
CA TYR A 96 9.02 -7.79 24.25
C TYR A 96 8.22 -8.55 25.32
N TYR A 97 7.07 -9.13 24.95
CA TYR A 97 6.25 -9.91 25.86
C TYR A 97 6.94 -11.20 26.35
N ASN A 98 7.84 -11.76 25.55
CA ASN A 98 8.60 -12.97 25.87
C ASN A 98 9.98 -12.68 26.49
N ASP A 99 10.26 -11.42 26.88
CA ASP A 99 11.57 -10.98 27.36
C ASP A 99 12.72 -11.27 26.37
N GLU A 100 12.44 -11.23 25.07
CA GLU A 100 13.43 -11.38 23.99
C GLU A 100 14.07 -10.03 23.65
N GLU A 101 15.35 -10.05 23.24
CA GLU A 101 16.05 -8.85 22.80
C GLU A 101 15.51 -8.31 21.47
N ILE A 102 15.38 -6.98 21.40
CA ILE A 102 15.00 -6.25 20.20
C ILE A 102 16.27 -5.63 19.61
N GLU A 103 16.57 -5.99 18.38
CA GLU A 103 17.73 -5.45 17.66
C GLU A 103 17.52 -3.96 17.36
N GLU A 104 18.54 -3.15 17.61
CA GLU A 104 18.52 -1.73 17.23
C GLU A 104 18.68 -1.58 15.72
N LEU A 105 18.04 -0.55 15.16
CA LEU A 105 18.18 -0.24 13.73
C LEU A 105 19.50 0.47 13.44
N GLU A 106 20.20 0.02 12.40
CA GLU A 106 21.42 0.69 11.91
C GLU A 106 21.15 2.07 11.29
N ILE A 107 19.97 2.26 10.71
CA ILE A 107 19.53 3.50 10.08
C ILE A 107 18.06 3.78 10.40
N GLN A 108 17.63 5.03 10.24
CA GLN A 108 16.27 5.48 10.51
C GLN A 108 15.53 5.87 9.23
N TYR A 109 14.21 6.03 9.32
CA TYR A 109 13.38 6.36 8.14
C TYR A 109 13.76 7.71 7.51
N SER A 110 14.31 8.64 8.30
CA SER A 110 14.89 9.89 7.80
C SER A 110 16.00 9.65 6.78
N ASP A 111 16.85 8.64 7.00
CA ASP A 111 17.94 8.29 6.09
C ASP A 111 17.41 7.73 4.78
N TYR A 112 16.36 6.89 4.85
CA TYR A 112 15.63 6.43 3.67
C TYR A 112 15.01 7.59 2.87
N ALA A 113 14.37 8.55 3.56
CA ALA A 113 13.75 9.70 2.91
C ALA A 113 14.79 10.58 2.19
N ILE A 114 15.96 10.79 2.81
CA ILE A 114 17.09 11.49 2.19
C ILE A 114 17.58 10.72 0.96
N TYR A 115 17.80 9.41 1.08
CA TYR A 115 18.28 8.53 0.00
C TYR A 115 17.36 8.56 -1.23
N ILE A 116 16.04 8.47 -1.05
CA ILE A 116 15.07 8.55 -2.15
C ILE A 116 15.09 9.94 -2.80
N ASN A 117 15.20 11.01 -2.00
CA ASN A 117 15.28 12.37 -2.52
C ASN A 117 16.57 12.62 -3.31
N GLU A 118 17.70 12.06 -2.89
CA GLU A 118 18.96 12.11 -3.64
C GLU A 118 18.87 11.36 -4.98
N LYS A 119 18.32 10.13 -4.97
CA LYS A 119 18.06 9.38 -6.21
C LYS A 119 17.25 10.20 -7.22
N LYS A 120 16.20 10.87 -6.74
CA LYS A 120 15.39 11.76 -7.57
C LYS A 120 16.22 12.89 -8.18
N ASN A 121 17.01 13.60 -7.37
CA ASN A 121 17.85 14.71 -7.83
C ASN A 121 18.95 14.25 -8.81
N ASN A 122 19.40 13.01 -8.71
CA ASN A 122 20.38 12.41 -9.58
C ASN A 122 19.80 11.87 -10.91
N GLY A 123 18.56 12.24 -11.25
CA GLY A 123 17.95 11.93 -12.54
C GLY A 123 17.20 10.59 -12.60
N LYS A 124 17.09 9.84 -11.50
CA LYS A 124 16.36 8.55 -11.47
C LYS A 124 14.90 8.70 -11.88
N LEU A 125 14.29 9.84 -11.55
CA LEU A 125 12.93 10.19 -11.99
C LEU A 125 12.82 10.22 -13.51
N ASN A 126 13.80 10.82 -14.21
CA ASN A 126 13.78 10.92 -15.66
C ASN A 126 13.91 9.55 -16.34
N GLU A 127 14.79 8.68 -15.83
CA GLU A 127 14.91 7.30 -16.31
C GLU A 127 13.58 6.55 -16.22
N GLN A 128 12.88 6.68 -15.08
CA GLN A 128 11.60 6.02 -14.88
C GLN A 128 10.50 6.63 -15.74
N ILE A 129 10.51 7.95 -15.96
CA ILE A 129 9.58 8.60 -16.90
C ILE A 129 9.72 7.99 -18.29
N GLU A 130 10.94 7.75 -18.79
CA GLU A 130 11.14 7.12 -20.10
C GLU A 130 10.60 5.69 -20.16
N VAL A 131 10.83 4.89 -19.10
CA VAL A 131 10.24 3.53 -18.99
C VAL A 131 8.71 3.59 -19.05
N TYR A 132 8.10 4.53 -18.33
CA TYR A 132 6.64 4.64 -18.32
C TYR A 132 6.08 5.26 -19.60
N LYS A 133 6.82 6.11 -20.33
CA LYS A 133 6.45 6.53 -21.69
C LYS A 133 6.35 5.34 -22.64
N GLU A 134 7.26 4.38 -22.53
CA GLU A 134 7.21 3.16 -23.33
C GLU A 134 5.99 2.29 -22.97
N ILE A 135 5.73 2.08 -21.66
CA ILE A 135 4.58 1.31 -21.18
C ILE A 135 3.26 1.95 -21.66
N PHE A 136 3.16 3.27 -21.55
CA PHE A 136 1.97 4.06 -21.91
C PHE A 136 2.01 4.64 -23.33
N SER A 137 2.84 4.07 -24.21
CA SER A 137 2.93 4.46 -25.63
C SER A 137 1.69 4.08 -26.45
N ASN A 138 0.91 3.11 -25.97
CA ASN A 138 -0.29 2.62 -26.64
C ASN A 138 -1.53 3.30 -26.06
N GLU A 139 -2.59 3.37 -26.85
CA GLU A 139 -3.88 3.87 -26.38
C GLU A 139 -4.42 3.00 -25.23
N TYR A 140 -5.00 3.67 -24.25
CA TYR A 140 -5.60 3.04 -23.10
C TYR A 140 -6.77 3.86 -22.56
N GLU A 141 -7.69 3.17 -21.91
CA GLU A 141 -8.84 3.76 -21.26
C GLU A 141 -8.84 3.44 -19.76
N ILE A 142 -9.57 4.24 -19.01
CA ILE A 142 -9.92 3.86 -17.63
C ILE A 142 -10.83 2.63 -17.74
N LEU A 143 -10.65 1.69 -16.82
CA LEU A 143 -11.47 0.50 -16.75
C LEU A 143 -12.95 0.89 -16.63
N ASN A 144 -13.79 0.44 -17.56
CA ASN A 144 -15.22 0.69 -17.52
C ASN A 144 -15.89 -0.36 -16.62
N ILE A 145 -15.83 -0.16 -15.30
CA ILE A 145 -16.51 -1.05 -14.35
C ILE A 145 -18.00 -0.75 -14.45
N PRO A 146 -18.87 -1.75 -14.74
CA PRO A 146 -20.30 -1.54 -14.76
C PRO A 146 -20.75 -1.09 -13.37
N GLU A 147 -21.03 0.20 -13.23
CA GLU A 147 -21.67 0.68 -12.01
C GLU A 147 -23.06 0.05 -11.99
N ARG A 148 -23.40 -0.57 -10.85
CA ARG A 148 -24.81 -0.88 -10.59
C ARG A 148 -25.52 0.46 -10.66
N ASN A 149 -26.30 0.70 -11.72
CA ASN A 149 -27.20 1.85 -11.85
C ASN A 149 -28.08 1.91 -10.61
N LEU A 150 -27.60 2.56 -9.55
CA LEU A 150 -28.44 3.17 -8.57
C LEU A 150 -28.98 4.38 -9.32
N ILE A 151 -30.12 4.18 -9.99
CA ILE A 151 -30.96 5.28 -10.42
C ILE A 151 -31.32 6.01 -9.11
N MET A 152 -30.46 6.91 -8.67
CA MET A 152 -30.83 7.97 -7.76
C MET A 152 -31.69 8.90 -8.61
N ASN A 153 -32.98 8.63 -8.58
CA ASN A 153 -33.99 9.65 -8.80
C ASN A 153 -33.71 10.77 -7.78
N ASN A 154 -32.82 11.69 -8.13
CA ASN A 154 -32.69 12.99 -7.50
C ASN A 154 -32.00 13.88 -8.53
N GLU A 155 -32.82 14.61 -9.29
CA GLU A 155 -32.43 15.60 -10.29
C GLU A 155 -31.66 16.81 -9.71
N ASN A 156 -31.07 16.72 -8.51
CA ASN A 156 -30.51 17.86 -7.77
C ASN A 156 -29.18 17.57 -7.05
N SER A 157 -28.37 16.58 -7.44
CA SER A 157 -26.99 16.50 -6.91
C SER A 157 -26.07 17.41 -7.72
N ILE A 158 -26.04 18.67 -7.31
CA ILE A 158 -25.02 19.65 -7.69
C ILE A 158 -23.64 19.03 -7.43
N LYS A 159 -22.72 19.26 -8.37
CA LYS A 159 -21.29 18.92 -8.29
C LYS A 159 -20.66 19.65 -7.09
N ASP A 160 -20.74 19.04 -5.92
CA ASP A 160 -19.96 19.47 -4.76
C ASP A 160 -18.74 18.58 -4.61
N GLU A 161 -17.54 19.17 -4.73
CA GLU A 161 -16.24 18.57 -4.39
C GLU A 161 -16.09 18.25 -2.88
N ASN A 162 -17.19 18.33 -2.11
CA ASN A 162 -17.26 18.09 -0.67
C ASN A 162 -17.84 16.73 -0.28
N ILE A 163 -17.92 15.77 -1.21
CA ILE A 163 -18.20 14.36 -0.90
C ILE A 163 -16.91 13.70 -0.39
N SER A 164 -16.37 14.19 0.72
CA SER A 164 -15.20 13.61 1.40
C SER A 164 -15.59 12.76 2.62
N ASN A 165 -16.88 12.66 2.95
CA ASN A 165 -17.36 11.96 4.14
C ASN A 165 -18.49 10.95 3.91
N GLU A 166 -18.88 10.66 2.65
CA GLU A 166 -19.71 9.48 2.41
C GLU A 166 -18.83 8.23 2.52
N ILE A 167 -18.89 7.65 3.72
CA ILE A 167 -18.38 6.34 4.09
C ILE A 167 -18.53 5.39 2.90
N TYR A 168 -17.42 5.05 2.25
CA TYR A 168 -17.34 3.91 1.35
C TYR A 168 -17.82 2.69 2.13
N LYS A 169 -19.08 2.28 1.98
CA LYS A 169 -19.53 0.95 2.40
C LYS A 169 -18.81 -0.05 1.49
N SER A 170 -17.59 -0.39 1.84
CA SER A 170 -16.84 -1.44 1.19
C SER A 170 -17.46 -2.77 1.60
N ASN A 171 -18.13 -3.42 0.65
CA ASN A 171 -18.47 -4.82 0.82
C ASN A 171 -17.22 -5.64 0.51
N ILE A 172 -16.76 -6.42 1.50
CA ILE A 172 -15.63 -7.32 1.33
C ILE A 172 -16.18 -8.67 0.86
N TYR A 173 -15.70 -9.15 -0.27
CA TYR A 173 -15.99 -10.50 -0.77
C TYR A 173 -14.74 -11.35 -0.68
N GLU A 174 -14.82 -12.43 0.08
CA GLU A 174 -13.71 -13.33 0.32
C GLU A 174 -14.01 -14.72 -0.23
N ARG A 175 -13.01 -15.36 -0.82
CA ARG A 175 -13.10 -16.74 -1.27
C ARG A 175 -11.81 -17.49 -0.97
N LEU A 176 -11.96 -18.61 -0.28
CA LEU A 176 -10.86 -19.53 -0.02
C LEU A 176 -10.61 -20.42 -1.24
N ILE A 177 -9.33 -20.54 -1.62
CA ILE A 177 -8.86 -21.53 -2.57
C ILE A 177 -8.52 -22.79 -1.77
N ASP A 178 -9.15 -23.91 -2.11
CA ASP A 178 -8.91 -25.18 -1.42
C ASP A 178 -7.48 -25.71 -1.66
N LYS A 179 -7.09 -26.69 -0.85
CA LYS A 179 -5.74 -27.27 -0.89
C LYS A 179 -5.40 -27.88 -2.25
N SER A 180 -6.30 -28.66 -2.84
CA SER A 180 -6.08 -29.28 -4.16
C SER A 180 -5.84 -28.25 -5.26
N THR A 181 -6.66 -27.20 -5.29
CA THR A 181 -6.52 -26.10 -6.26
C THR A 181 -5.22 -25.33 -6.02
N SER A 182 -4.85 -25.08 -4.75
CA SER A 182 -3.57 -24.44 -4.40
C SER A 182 -2.35 -25.26 -4.86
N GLU A 183 -2.39 -26.58 -4.68
CA GLU A 183 -1.35 -27.50 -5.16
C GLU A 183 -1.25 -27.52 -6.69
N MET A 184 -2.38 -27.50 -7.39
CA MET A 184 -2.42 -27.38 -8.85
C MET A 184 -1.81 -26.04 -9.32
N ILE A 185 -2.12 -24.93 -8.65
CA ILE A 185 -1.54 -23.61 -8.93
C ILE A 185 -0.02 -23.66 -8.72
N ASN A 186 0.45 -24.24 -7.61
CA ASN A 186 1.88 -24.36 -7.32
C ASN A 186 2.62 -25.14 -8.41
N LYS A 187 2.03 -26.26 -8.85
CA LYS A 187 2.57 -27.09 -9.92
C LYS A 187 2.61 -26.33 -11.25
N PHE A 188 1.51 -25.71 -11.64
CA PHE A 188 1.41 -24.93 -12.88
C PHE A 188 2.44 -23.80 -12.95
N VAL A 189 2.57 -23.04 -11.86
CA VAL A 189 3.50 -21.92 -11.77
C VAL A 189 4.96 -22.40 -11.91
N LYS A 190 5.29 -23.53 -11.27
CA LYS A 190 6.62 -24.15 -11.35
C LYS A 190 6.94 -24.70 -12.74
N GLU A 191 6.01 -25.44 -13.35
CA GLU A 191 6.19 -26.04 -14.68
C GLU A 191 6.39 -25.00 -15.78
N ASN A 192 5.78 -23.82 -15.61
CA ASN A 192 5.83 -22.75 -16.61
C ASN A 192 6.86 -21.65 -16.31
N ASN A 193 7.65 -21.77 -15.23
CA ASN A 193 8.64 -20.77 -14.79
C ASN A 193 8.06 -19.36 -14.63
N ILE A 194 6.86 -19.26 -14.05
CA ILE A 194 6.20 -17.99 -13.74
C ILE A 194 6.11 -17.79 -12.23
N SER A 195 5.66 -16.61 -11.77
CA SER A 195 5.34 -16.39 -10.36
C SER A 195 3.83 -16.48 -10.12
N LYS A 196 3.42 -16.85 -8.89
CA LYS A 196 2.00 -16.80 -8.48
C LYS A 196 1.39 -15.41 -8.66
N ARG A 197 2.17 -14.37 -8.32
CA ARG A 197 1.77 -12.97 -8.50
C ARG A 197 1.38 -12.70 -9.95
N THR A 198 2.26 -13.09 -10.88
CA THR A 198 2.04 -12.95 -12.32
C THR A 198 0.79 -13.71 -12.76
N LEU A 199 0.60 -14.93 -12.28
CA LEU A 199 -0.58 -15.73 -12.59
C LEU A 199 -1.87 -14.99 -12.15
N PHE A 200 -1.95 -14.59 -10.88
CA PHE A 200 -3.16 -13.98 -10.35
C PHE A 200 -3.47 -12.61 -10.96
N ILE A 201 -2.47 -11.76 -11.20
CA ILE A 201 -2.72 -10.49 -11.88
C ILE A 201 -3.17 -10.70 -13.33
N SER A 202 -2.62 -11.71 -14.00
CA SER A 202 -3.02 -12.04 -15.38
C SER A 202 -4.45 -12.54 -15.43
N ILE A 203 -4.87 -13.36 -14.47
CA ILE A 203 -6.27 -13.79 -14.31
C ILE A 203 -7.17 -12.59 -13.98
N TYR A 204 -6.76 -11.74 -13.06
CA TYR A 204 -7.49 -10.52 -12.68
C TYR A 204 -7.76 -9.64 -13.91
N GLY A 205 -6.71 -9.26 -14.66
CA GLY A 205 -6.91 -8.43 -15.84
C GLY A 205 -7.65 -9.16 -16.96
N TYR A 206 -7.51 -10.49 -17.09
CA TYR A 206 -8.25 -11.25 -18.11
C TYR A 206 -9.75 -11.24 -17.82
N VAL A 207 -10.14 -11.47 -16.56
CA VAL A 207 -11.52 -11.36 -16.11
C VAL A 207 -12.05 -9.97 -16.43
N LEU A 208 -11.35 -8.91 -16.01
CA LEU A 208 -11.74 -7.54 -16.30
C LEU A 208 -11.88 -7.25 -17.80
N SER A 209 -10.97 -7.75 -18.61
CA SER A 209 -11.02 -7.63 -20.06
C SER A 209 -12.29 -8.25 -20.64
N LYS A 210 -12.64 -9.47 -20.20
CA LYS A 210 -13.86 -10.16 -20.67
C LYS A 210 -15.16 -9.51 -20.20
N TYR A 211 -15.21 -8.94 -19.00
CA TYR A 211 -16.41 -8.29 -18.50
C TYR A 211 -16.64 -6.89 -19.12
N ASN A 212 -15.56 -6.18 -19.46
CA ASN A 212 -15.66 -4.79 -19.91
C ASN A 212 -15.45 -4.62 -21.42
N GLY A 213 -15.09 -5.68 -22.14
CA GLY A 213 -14.79 -5.63 -23.58
C GLY A 213 -13.53 -4.84 -23.92
N GLN A 214 -12.63 -4.65 -22.95
CA GLN A 214 -11.38 -3.89 -23.10
C GLN A 214 -10.20 -4.87 -23.19
N ASP A 215 -9.51 -4.93 -24.33
CA ASP A 215 -8.33 -5.79 -24.50
C ASP A 215 -7.09 -5.26 -23.76
N THR A 216 -7.09 -3.97 -23.42
CA THR A 216 -6.04 -3.33 -22.65
C THR A 216 -6.57 -2.85 -21.30
N ILE A 217 -6.00 -3.36 -20.22
CA ILE A 217 -6.40 -3.07 -18.84
C ILE A 217 -5.36 -2.18 -18.17
N TYR A 218 -5.76 -0.93 -17.91
CA TYR A 218 -5.00 0.00 -17.08
C TYR A 218 -5.28 -0.28 -15.59
N THR A 219 -4.25 -0.75 -14.88
CA THR A 219 -4.33 -1.13 -13.47
C THR A 219 -3.06 -0.75 -12.71
N SER A 220 -2.97 -1.12 -11.44
CA SER A 220 -1.76 -0.96 -10.64
C SER A 220 -1.48 -2.18 -9.79
N VAL A 221 -0.24 -2.29 -9.33
CA VAL A 221 0.17 -3.22 -8.28
C VAL A 221 0.82 -2.50 -7.13
N VAL A 222 0.64 -3.05 -5.94
CA VAL A 222 1.28 -2.55 -4.73
C VAL A 222 2.54 -3.38 -4.42
N SER A 223 3.67 -2.72 -4.20
CA SER A 223 4.94 -3.30 -3.78
C SER A 223 5.27 -2.85 -2.36
N ALA A 224 5.79 -3.75 -1.51
CA ALA A 224 6.29 -3.36 -0.20
C ALA A 224 7.54 -2.47 -0.30
N ASN A 225 8.30 -2.57 -1.41
CA ASN A 225 9.51 -1.80 -1.70
C ASN A 225 10.60 -1.87 -0.60
N ARG A 226 10.68 -3.01 0.10
CA ARG A 226 11.68 -3.29 1.14
C ARG A 226 12.67 -4.32 0.63
N ASN A 227 13.36 -3.99 -0.46
CA ASN A 227 14.32 -4.91 -1.12
C ASN A 227 15.74 -4.83 -0.53
N ASN A 228 15.94 -4.00 0.50
CA ASN A 228 17.21 -3.82 1.18
C ASN A 228 17.03 -4.21 2.65
N HIS A 229 17.92 -5.06 3.17
CA HIS A 229 17.90 -5.54 4.54
C HIS A 229 17.76 -4.43 5.60
N TYR A 230 18.36 -3.26 5.36
CA TYR A 230 18.22 -2.10 6.25
C TYR A 230 16.78 -1.60 6.42
N PHE A 231 15.90 -1.87 5.46
CA PHE A 231 14.52 -1.40 5.47
C PHE A 231 13.54 -2.49 5.89
N GLU A 232 13.94 -3.75 6.04
CA GLU A 232 12.99 -4.85 6.29
C GLU A 232 12.23 -4.67 7.61
N ASN A 233 12.95 -4.21 8.65
CA ASN A 233 12.46 -4.09 10.02
C ASN A 233 12.14 -2.64 10.45
N MET A 234 12.10 -1.70 9.51
CA MET A 234 11.91 -0.28 9.82
C MET A 234 10.44 0.14 9.74
N ALA A 235 9.88 0.81 10.74
CA ALA A 235 8.57 1.42 10.62
C ALA A 235 8.61 2.62 9.65
N GLY A 236 7.61 2.67 8.77
CA GLY A 236 7.46 3.75 7.80
C GLY A 236 6.67 3.33 6.57
N VAL A 237 6.60 4.23 5.60
CA VAL A 237 5.79 4.05 4.38
C VAL A 237 6.71 3.80 3.21
N PHE A 238 6.99 2.53 2.96
CA PHE A 238 7.82 2.12 1.83
C PHE A 238 6.97 1.76 0.63
N VAL A 239 5.70 1.43 0.88
CA VAL A 239 4.77 0.93 -0.12
C VAL A 239 4.75 1.79 -1.40
N SER A 240 5.06 1.15 -2.54
CA SER A 240 5.04 1.77 -3.86
C SER A 240 3.87 1.24 -4.67
N VAL A 241 3.14 2.14 -5.34
CA VAL A 241 2.11 1.78 -6.31
C VAL A 241 2.71 1.87 -7.71
N LEU A 242 2.70 0.76 -8.44
CA LEU A 242 3.29 0.65 -9.79
C LEU A 242 2.18 0.52 -10.81
N LEU A 243 2.20 1.38 -11.82
CA LEU A 243 1.19 1.42 -12.87
C LEU A 243 1.47 0.33 -13.91
N LEU A 244 0.42 -0.30 -14.44
CA LEU A 244 0.52 -1.38 -15.41
C LEU A 244 -0.47 -1.21 -16.53
N LEU A 245 -0.05 -1.61 -17.72
CA LEU A 245 -0.89 -1.75 -18.89
C LEU A 245 -0.88 -3.22 -19.35
N LEU A 246 -1.89 -3.98 -18.93
CA LEU A 246 -2.00 -5.41 -19.25
C LEU A 246 -2.72 -5.56 -20.58
N LYS A 247 -2.12 -6.27 -21.54
CA LYS A 247 -2.69 -6.49 -22.87
C LYS A 247 -3.14 -7.94 -23.03
N TYR A 248 -4.37 -8.12 -23.47
CA TYR A 248 -5.02 -9.41 -23.68
C TYR A 248 -5.34 -9.60 -25.14
N ASP A 249 -4.37 -10.09 -25.89
CA ASP A 249 -4.54 -10.47 -27.28
C ASP A 249 -5.23 -11.84 -27.37
N ASN A 250 -6.37 -11.90 -28.07
CA ASN A 250 -7.14 -13.13 -28.22
C ASN A 250 -6.47 -14.16 -29.14
N GLU A 251 -5.46 -13.76 -29.91
CA GLU A 251 -4.69 -14.66 -30.79
C GLU A 251 -3.56 -15.39 -30.05
N LEU A 252 -3.13 -14.88 -28.89
CA LEU A 252 -2.04 -15.47 -28.11
C LEU A 252 -2.55 -16.53 -27.11
N PRO A 253 -1.82 -17.65 -26.94
CA PRO A 253 -2.05 -18.55 -25.82
C PRO A 253 -1.96 -17.79 -24.49
N PHE A 254 -2.88 -18.08 -23.56
CA PHE A 254 -2.94 -17.37 -22.28
C PHE A 254 -1.63 -17.44 -21.48
N ILE A 255 -0.87 -18.53 -21.62
CA ILE A 255 0.45 -18.67 -20.99
C ILE A 255 1.46 -17.61 -21.48
N ASP A 256 1.40 -17.24 -22.75
CA ASP A 256 2.30 -16.25 -23.32
C ASP A 256 1.91 -14.84 -22.85
N ILE A 257 0.61 -14.59 -22.67
CA ILE A 257 0.11 -13.38 -22.01
C ILE A 257 0.65 -13.29 -20.57
N ILE A 258 0.59 -14.38 -19.79
CA ILE A 258 1.14 -14.42 -18.43
C ILE A 258 2.65 -14.09 -18.45
N LYS A 259 3.41 -14.68 -19.38
CA LYS A 259 4.86 -14.42 -19.50
C LYS A 259 5.15 -12.98 -19.89
N ASN A 260 4.36 -12.37 -20.77
CA ASN A 260 4.49 -10.95 -21.12
C ASN A 260 4.19 -10.06 -19.91
N ASN A 261 3.13 -10.37 -19.15
CA ASN A 261 2.83 -9.69 -17.89
C ASN A 261 3.95 -9.85 -16.86
N MET A 262 4.66 -10.99 -16.83
CA MET A 262 5.83 -11.19 -15.97
C MET A 262 6.97 -10.24 -16.33
N LYS A 263 7.27 -10.09 -17.63
CA LYS A 263 8.30 -9.16 -18.11
C LYS A 263 7.94 -7.72 -17.74
N LEU A 264 6.68 -7.33 -17.93
CA LEU A 264 6.19 -6.01 -17.53
C LEU A 264 6.35 -5.79 -16.01
N LEU A 265 5.94 -6.77 -15.20
CA LEU A 265 6.09 -6.71 -13.74
C LEU A 265 7.55 -6.54 -13.32
N VAL A 266 8.47 -7.32 -13.88
CA VAL A 266 9.91 -7.19 -13.60
C VAL A 266 10.42 -5.81 -13.99
N ASN A 267 10.00 -5.29 -15.15
CA ASN A 267 10.40 -3.95 -15.59
C ASN A 267 9.96 -2.86 -14.61
N VAL A 268 8.71 -2.89 -14.13
CA VAL A 268 8.25 -1.89 -13.16
C VAL A 268 8.87 -2.06 -11.77
N TYR A 269 9.18 -3.29 -11.33
CA TYR A 269 9.90 -3.49 -10.05
C TYR A 269 11.31 -2.95 -10.07
N ASN A 270 12.01 -3.07 -11.20
CA ASN A 270 13.33 -2.49 -11.37
C ASN A 270 13.30 -0.94 -11.38
N ASN A 271 12.11 -0.35 -11.48
CA ASN A 271 11.85 1.08 -11.62
C ASN A 271 10.82 1.59 -10.58
N GLN A 272 10.84 1.06 -9.36
CA GLN A 272 9.84 1.35 -8.30
C GLN A 272 10.21 2.50 -7.33
N ASP A 273 11.32 3.20 -7.57
CA ASP A 273 11.88 4.21 -6.65
C ASP A 273 11.17 5.59 -6.70
N THR A 274 10.22 5.82 -7.60
CA THR A 274 9.53 7.13 -7.72
C THR A 274 8.10 7.07 -7.19
N LEU A 275 7.64 8.18 -6.62
CA LEU A 275 6.25 8.36 -6.25
C LEU A 275 5.32 8.34 -7.47
N ILE A 276 4.29 7.51 -7.41
CA ILE A 276 3.25 7.42 -8.44
C ILE A 276 2.65 8.78 -8.82
N ALA A 277 2.45 9.67 -7.85
CA ALA A 277 1.89 11.00 -8.10
C ALA A 277 2.78 11.84 -9.03
N GLU A 278 4.11 11.73 -8.91
CA GLU A 278 5.05 12.44 -9.78
C GLU A 278 5.01 11.88 -11.20
N LEU A 279 4.98 10.55 -11.33
CA LEU A 279 4.86 9.88 -12.63
C LEU A 279 3.54 10.22 -13.33
N MET A 280 2.42 10.17 -12.62
CA MET A 280 1.11 10.52 -13.16
C MET A 280 1.05 11.98 -13.62
N ASN A 281 1.62 12.91 -12.84
CA ASN A 281 1.67 14.32 -13.20
C ASN A 281 2.57 14.57 -14.41
N ALA A 282 3.76 13.97 -14.45
CA ALA A 282 4.71 14.13 -15.54
C ALA A 282 4.17 13.61 -16.89
N LEU A 283 3.46 12.48 -16.85
CA LEU A 283 2.91 11.82 -18.04
C LEU A 283 1.44 12.18 -18.33
N LYS A 284 0.82 13.01 -17.47
CA LYS A 284 -0.60 13.38 -17.54
C LYS A 284 -1.53 12.16 -17.65
N LEU A 285 -1.25 11.13 -16.86
CA LEU A 285 -2.01 9.88 -16.89
C LEU A 285 -3.40 10.05 -16.28
N LYS A 286 -4.34 9.26 -16.77
CA LYS A 286 -5.72 9.21 -16.24
C LYS A 286 -5.70 8.70 -14.79
N LYS A 287 -6.64 9.16 -13.95
CA LYS A 287 -6.77 8.66 -12.56
C LYS A 287 -7.21 7.19 -12.57
N LEU A 288 -6.47 6.32 -11.90
CA LEU A 288 -6.83 4.92 -11.73
C LEU A 288 -8.08 4.76 -10.86
N ASN A 289 -8.90 3.77 -11.19
CA ASN A 289 -10.09 3.35 -10.44
C ASN A 289 -10.01 1.89 -9.94
N ASN A 290 -8.87 1.23 -10.13
CA ASN A 290 -8.67 -0.16 -9.75
C ASN A 290 -7.20 -0.43 -9.38
N SER A 291 -6.98 -1.40 -8.50
CA SER A 291 -5.64 -1.81 -8.04
C SER A 291 -5.63 -3.28 -7.67
N PHE A 292 -4.51 -3.95 -7.92
CA PHE A 292 -4.30 -5.35 -7.60
C PHE A 292 -3.22 -5.52 -6.52
N ILE A 293 -3.56 -6.24 -5.45
CA ILE A 293 -2.65 -6.54 -4.36
C ILE A 293 -2.42 -8.04 -4.31
N TYR A 294 -1.15 -8.44 -4.25
CA TYR A 294 -0.77 -9.83 -4.00
C TYR A 294 0.22 -9.87 -2.83
N GLN A 295 -0.19 -10.53 -1.76
CA GLN A 295 0.62 -10.69 -0.54
C GLN A 295 1.03 -12.17 -0.40
N PRO A 296 2.30 -12.52 -0.62
CA PRO A 296 2.78 -13.87 -0.35
C PRO A 296 2.84 -14.11 1.17
N GLY A 297 2.51 -15.33 1.61
CA GLY A 297 2.84 -15.79 2.97
C GLY A 297 1.91 -15.36 4.09
N ILE A 298 0.82 -14.60 3.83
CA ILE A 298 -0.23 -14.43 4.83
C ILE A 298 -1.12 -15.68 4.81
N THR A 299 -0.79 -16.65 5.64
CA THR A 299 -1.81 -17.58 6.14
C THR A 299 -2.87 -16.74 6.81
N CYS A 300 -4.04 -16.58 6.17
CA CYS A 300 -5.25 -16.17 6.86
C CYS A 300 -5.61 -17.28 7.87
N ASN A 301 -4.92 -17.30 9.00
CA ASN A 301 -5.47 -17.92 10.18
C ASN A 301 -6.69 -17.08 10.52
N LYS A 302 -7.86 -17.71 10.53
CA LYS A 302 -9.14 -17.09 10.94
C LYS A 302 -8.90 -16.31 12.24
N LEU A 303 -8.73 -15.00 12.14
CA LEU A 303 -9.05 -14.11 13.24
C LEU A 303 -10.55 -13.89 13.12
N TYR A 304 -11.26 -14.30 14.17
CA TYR A 304 -12.72 -14.18 14.38
C TYR A 304 -13.60 -15.22 13.68
N LYS A 305 -13.56 -16.45 14.21
CA LYS A 305 -14.79 -17.21 14.52
C LYS A 305 -14.69 -17.76 15.93
N ASN A 306 -15.30 -17.06 16.87
CA ASN A 306 -16.22 -17.59 17.88
C ASN A 306 -16.98 -16.41 18.47
#